data_AF-A0A662IEZ8-F1
#
_entry.id   AF-A0A662IEZ8-F1
#
_cell.length_a   1.000
_cell.length_b   1.000
_cell.length_c   1.000
_cell.angle_alpha   90.00
_cell.angle_beta   90.00
_cell.angle_gamma   90.00
#
_symmetry.space_group_name_H-M   'P 1'
#
loop_
_entity.id
_entity.type
_entity.pdbx_description
1 polymer ?
#
loop_
_entity_poly.entity_id
_entity_poly.type
_entity_poly.pdbx_seq_one_letter_code
_entity_poly.pdbx_strand_id
1 'polypeptide(L)' 'MGARVETGLDRIVGEGLVSLRGANVGLVINHTSVTQDLRFSVELFKKALKRSLKVVFTPEHGLLGDVADGVKISSYFD' A
#
# COMPACT_ATOMS: atom_id res chain seq x y z
N MET A 1 -26.79 14.12 -8.12
CA MET A 1 -25.48 13.73 -7.55
C MET A 1 -25.27 12.27 -7.85
N GLY A 2 -24.21 11.91 -8.59
CA GLY A 2 -23.86 10.50 -8.83
C GLY A 2 -23.32 9.87 -7.55
N ALA A 3 -23.58 8.58 -7.35
CA ALA A 3 -23.01 7.84 -6.22
C ALA A 3 -21.47 7.85 -6.30
N ARG A 4 -20.79 8.21 -5.21
CA ARG A 4 -19.34 8.06 -5.10
C ARG A 4 -19.02 6.57 -4.97
N VAL A 5 -18.08 6.08 -5.77
CA VAL A 5 -17.59 4.71 -5.69
C VAL A 5 -16.66 4.59 -4.49
N GLU A 6 -16.94 3.65 -3.59
CA GLU A 6 -16.00 3.23 -2.55
C GLU A 6 -15.12 2.12 -3.11
N THR A 7 -13.80 2.35 -3.11
CA THR A 7 -12.86 1.33 -3.58
C THR A 7 -12.68 0.24 -2.52
N GLY A 8 -12.21 -0.94 -2.93
CA GLY A 8 -11.84 -1.98 -1.97
C GLY A 8 -10.75 -1.52 -0.98
N LEU A 9 -9.86 -0.62 -1.42
CA LEU A 9 -8.84 -0.02 -0.56
C LEU A 9 -9.46 0.87 0.52
N ASP A 10 -10.40 1.76 0.15
CA ASP A 10 -11.09 2.62 1.11
C ASP A 10 -11.84 1.80 2.16
N ARG A 11 -12.55 0.76 1.71
CA ARG A 11 -13.31 -0.12 2.60
C ARG A 11 -12.40 -0.84 3.60
N ILE A 12 -11.36 -1.53 3.12
CA ILE A 12 -10.52 -2.35 4.01
C ILE A 12 -9.69 -1.50 4.98
N VAL A 13 -9.27 -0.30 4.55
CA VAL A 13 -8.62 0.69 5.41
C VAL A 13 -9.61 1.26 6.44
N GLY A 14 -10.85 1.55 6.03
CA GLY A 14 -11.92 2.02 6.91
C GLY A 14 -12.30 1.00 7.99
N GLU A 15 -12.27 -0.29 7.66
CA GLU A 15 -12.42 -1.41 8.59
C GLU A 15 -11.17 -1.62 9.48
N GLY A 16 -10.12 -0.80 9.35
CA GLY A 16 -8.91 -0.85 10.18
C GLY A 16 -8.03 -2.07 9.94
N LEU A 17 -8.16 -2.70 8.75
CA LEU A 17 -7.42 -3.89 8.35
C LEU A 17 -7.57 -5.07 9.34
N VAL A 18 -8.71 -5.14 10.04
CA VAL A 18 -8.95 -6.13 11.11
C VAL A 18 -8.88 -7.56 10.57
N SER A 19 -9.37 -7.80 9.36
CA SER A 19 -9.32 -9.11 8.68
C SER A 19 -7.91 -9.60 8.36
N LEU A 20 -6.91 -8.71 8.40
CA LEU A 20 -5.50 -9.01 8.09
C LEU A 20 -4.61 -9.13 9.33
N ARG A 21 -5.15 -8.93 10.54
CA ARG A 21 -4.35 -8.99 11.77
C ARG A 21 -3.84 -10.40 12.03
N GLY A 22 -2.53 -10.52 12.27
CA GLY A 22 -1.86 -11.80 12.52
C GLY A 22 -1.52 -12.61 11.26
N ALA A 23 -1.98 -12.18 10.08
CA ALA A 23 -1.62 -12.79 8.81
C ALA A 23 -0.28 -12.23 8.30
N ASN A 24 0.50 -13.06 7.60
CA ASN A 24 1.63 -12.57 6.82
C ASN A 24 1.10 -11.97 5.52
N VAL A 25 1.21 -10.65 5.37
CA VAL A 25 0.66 -9.90 4.24
C VAL A 25 1.76 -9.45 3.30
N GLY A 26 1.59 -9.71 2.01
CA GLY A 26 2.35 -9.07 0.93
C GLY A 26 1.47 -8.09 0.17
N LEU A 27 2.01 -6.93 -0.19
CA LEU A 27 1.31 -5.93 -1.00
C LEU A 27 1.83 -5.92 -2.43
N VAL A 28 0.93 -5.81 -3.39
CA VAL A 28 1.24 -5.54 -4.79
C VAL A 28 0.61 -4.20 -5.14
N ILE A 29 1.43 -3.16 -5.26
CA ILE A 29 0.95 -1.78 -5.35
C ILE A 29 1.83 -0.94 -6.27
N ASN A 30 1.28 0.17 -6.76
CA ASN A 30 1.96 1.17 -7.57
C ASN A 30 1.63 2.58 -7.04
N HIS A 31 2.09 3.62 -7.74
CA HIS A 31 1.88 5.01 -7.33
C HIS A 31 0.40 5.46 -7.33
N THR A 32 -0.51 4.72 -7.99
CA THR A 32 -1.96 5.04 -7.99
C THR A 32 -2.72 4.32 -6.87
N SER A 33 -2.03 3.50 -6.06
CA SER A 33 -2.62 2.76 -4.95
C SER A 33 -2.83 3.67 -3.72
N VAL A 34 -3.72 4.65 -3.87
CA VAL A 34 -4.08 5.66 -2.87
C VAL A 34 -5.57 5.58 -2.51
N THR A 35 -5.91 5.94 -1.28
CA THR A 35 -7.31 6.11 -0.85
C THR A 35 -7.96 7.32 -1.49
N GLN A 36 -9.27 7.49 -1.31
CA GLN A 36 -10.02 8.64 -1.81
C GLN A 36 -9.51 9.99 -1.24
N ASP A 37 -8.83 9.98 -0.09
CA ASP A 37 -8.15 11.12 0.53
C ASP A 37 -6.66 11.22 0.16
N LEU A 38 -6.23 10.56 -0.92
CA LEU A 38 -4.87 10.57 -1.47
C LEU A 38 -3.79 10.07 -0.50
N ARG A 39 -4.14 9.14 0.40
CA ARG A 39 -3.14 8.48 1.26
C ARG A 39 -2.65 7.20 0.60
N PHE A 40 -1.33 7.06 0.51
CA PHE A 40 -0.71 5.86 -0.03
C PHE A 40 -1.03 4.63 0.82
N SER A 41 -1.49 3.58 0.15
CA SER A 41 -1.78 2.27 0.75
C SER A 41 -0.60 1.71 1.56
N VAL A 42 0.65 1.86 1.09
CA VAL A 42 1.82 1.34 1.81
C VAL A 42 1.92 1.90 3.23
N GLU A 43 1.75 3.21 3.41
CA GLU A 43 1.90 3.86 4.71
C GLU A 43 0.80 3.42 5.68
N LEU A 44 -0.42 3.29 5.17
CA LEU A 44 -1.58 2.82 5.94
C LEU A 44 -1.38 1.37 6.42
N PHE A 45 -0.93 0.49 5.54
CA PHE A 45 -0.70 -0.92 5.85
C PHE A 45 0.53 -1.11 6.74
N LYS A 46 1.64 -0.39 6.51
CA LYS A 46 2.81 -0.38 7.39
C LYS A 46 2.42 0.00 8.82
N LYS A 47 1.65 1.09 8.97
CA LYS A 47 1.21 1.59 10.29
C LYS A 47 0.31 0.59 11.02
N ALA A 48 -0.63 -0.02 10.31
CA ALA A 48 -1.62 -0.91 10.91
C ALA A 48 -1.08 -2.33 11.17
N LEU A 49 -0.37 -2.92 10.22
CA LEU A 49 0.06 -4.32 10.26
C LEU A 49 1.43 -4.50 10.91
N LYS A 50 2.27 -3.45 10.91
CA LYS A 50 3.62 -3.48 11.47
C LYS A 50 4.40 -4.70 10.93
N ARG A 51 4.83 -5.60 11.84
CA ARG A 51 5.58 -6.83 11.52
C ARG A 51 4.82 -7.83 10.65
N SER A 52 3.51 -7.66 10.47
CA SER A 52 2.68 -8.56 9.67
C SER A 52 2.73 -8.22 8.18
N LEU A 53 3.12 -6.99 7.82
CA LEU A 53 3.46 -6.64 6.44
C LEU A 53 4.87 -7.15 6.14
N LYS A 54 4.99 -8.15 5.26
CA LYS A 54 6.25 -8.86 5.00
C LYS A 54 6.99 -8.37 3.78
N VAL A 55 6.26 -7.96 2.75
CA VAL A 55 6.84 -7.64 1.46
C VAL A 55 5.93 -6.68 0.70
N VAL A 56 6.55 -5.83 -0.12
CA VAL A 56 5.85 -4.95 -1.06
C VAL A 56 6.45 -5.15 -2.44
N PHE A 57 5.62 -5.47 -3.41
CA PHE A 57 5.95 -5.61 -4.82
C PHE A 57 5.41 -4.42 -5.60
N THR A 58 6.23 -3.84 -6.48
CA THR A 58 5.83 -2.78 -7.41
C THR A 58 6.30 -3.16 -8.84
N PRO A 59 5.45 -2.97 -9.87
CA PRO A 59 5.71 -3.47 -11.21
C PRO A 59 6.90 -2.81 -11.95
N GLU A 60 7.04 -1.47 -11.98
CA GLU A 60 8.15 -0.83 -12.74
C GLU A 60 8.64 0.52 -12.17
N HIS A 61 7.85 1.21 -11.33
CA HIS A 61 8.26 2.47 -10.70
C HIS A 61 8.32 2.30 -9.18
N GLY A 62 9.49 2.56 -8.60
CA GLY A 62 9.71 2.49 -7.15
C GLY A 62 8.61 3.23 -6.36
N LEU A 63 8.33 2.73 -5.16
CA LEU A 63 7.14 3.03 -4.36
C LEU A 63 6.94 4.50 -3.97
N LEU A 64 7.95 5.35 -4.13
CA LEU A 64 8.01 6.67 -3.49
C LEU A 64 8.31 7.85 -4.42
N GLY A 65 8.68 7.63 -5.68
CA GLY A 65 9.05 8.76 -6.58
C GLY A 65 10.20 9.65 -6.10
N ASP A 66 10.82 9.34 -4.95
CA ASP A 66 11.92 10.07 -4.30
C ASP A 66 13.29 9.47 -4.61
N VAL A 67 13.34 8.52 -5.54
CA VAL A 67 14.58 7.93 -6.03
C VAL A 67 14.89 8.60 -7.35
N ALA A 68 15.86 9.52 -7.32
CA ALA A 68 16.44 10.11 -8.52
C ALA A 68 16.79 9.02 -9.54
N ASP A 69 16.58 9.35 -10.82
CA ASP A 69 16.81 8.46 -11.97
C ASP A 69 18.01 7.52 -11.78
N GLY A 70 17.76 6.22 -11.88
CA GLY A 70 18.82 5.24 -12.12
C GLY A 70 19.06 4.15 -11.07
N VAL A 71 18.30 4.08 -9.96
CA VAL A 71 18.50 2.99 -8.99
C VAL A 71 17.43 1.91 -9.14
N LYS A 72 17.85 0.77 -9.69
CA LYS A 72 17.14 -0.49 -9.70
C LYS A 72 16.90 -0.92 -8.25
N ILE A 73 15.66 -0.82 -7.76
CA ILE A 73 15.34 -1.30 -6.41
C ILE A 73 15.21 -2.82 -6.47
N SER A 74 16.32 -3.50 -6.22
CA SER A 74 16.29 -4.89 -5.75
C SER A 74 15.61 -4.89 -4.39
N SER A 75 14.52 -5.67 -4.27
CA SER A 75 13.90 -6.13 -3.03
C SER A 75 14.37 -5.40 -1.77
N TYR A 76 13.67 -4.33 -1.38
CA TYR A 76 13.94 -3.63 -0.13
C TYR A 76 13.37 -4.47 1.02
N PHE A 77 14.25 -5.19 1.72
CA PHE A 77 13.94 -5.79 3.01
C PHE A 77 14.40 -4.79 4.07
N ASP A 78 13.45 -4.21 4.80
CA ASP A 78 13.71 -3.56 6.09
C ASP A 78 14.06 -4.62 7.14
#